data_AF-A0A2N7YZG1-F1
#
_entry.id   AF-A0A2N7YZG1-F1
#
_cell.length_a   1.000
_cell.length_b   1.000
_cell.length_c   1.000
_cell.angle_alpha   90.00
_cell.angle_beta   90.00
_cell.angle_gamma   90.00
#
_symmetry.space_group_name_H-M   'P 1'
#
loop_
_entity.id
_entity.type
_entity.pdbx_description
1 polymer ?
#
loop_
_entity_poly.entity_id
_entity_poly.type
_entity_poly.pdbx_seq_one_letter_code
_entity_poly.pdbx_strand_id
1 'polypeptide(L)'
;MCVSSLKWALDHSARVLERHGEFECSIRAHYAILLVPYSKRPFFYKTALKFNRLMVSFTLLSEYFSKPAPLLSDVKAFCVARGFCSRNSLESIFLLFRALGFMKVAGHPDDSRFRVFSPSAQACHEVRSMLNSVVQPLGPMCPSEAQVQRMSELDDRAFLALYFKGFATLLSNKLTIDVLLPECDWLVNRDAGHMLMLAIYNDACSLDCQGASFRTSSYLSLATRLSVSKTHVIRLVQEGVEKGCFKVHSKTQLEVLPPFVKLVRRFMAYSFAITLQSIELGQASKI
;
A
#
# COMPACT_ATOMS: atom_id res chain seq x y z
N MET A 1 24.57 4.34 -4.59
CA MET A 1 24.09 4.80 -3.27
C MET A 1 24.21 3.64 -2.29
N CYS A 2 24.83 3.80 -1.12
CA CYS A 2 24.96 2.71 -0.13
C CYS A 2 23.60 2.43 0.55
N VAL A 3 23.29 1.18 0.87
CA VAL A 3 22.01 0.76 1.50
C VAL A 3 21.72 1.55 2.78
N SER A 4 22.75 1.83 3.59
CA SER A 4 22.64 2.63 4.81
C SER A 4 22.20 4.07 4.54
N SER A 5 22.71 4.68 3.47
CA SER A 5 22.33 6.03 3.04
C SER A 5 20.89 6.09 2.56
N LEU A 6 20.42 5.07 1.83
CA LEU A 6 19.06 5.03 1.32
C LEU A 6 18.03 4.80 2.43
N LYS A 7 18.34 3.91 3.37
CA LYS A 7 17.51 3.72 4.58
C LYS A 7 17.42 5.01 5.40
N TRP A 8 18.54 5.68 5.62
CA TRP A 8 18.57 6.95 6.34
C TRP A 8 17.74 8.03 5.65
N ALA A 9 17.87 8.16 4.33
CA ALA A 9 17.07 9.12 3.55
C ALA A 9 15.57 8.85 3.66
N LEU A 10 15.17 7.57 3.59
CA LEU A 10 13.77 7.17 3.75
C LEU A 10 13.24 7.46 5.17
N ASP A 11 14.00 7.11 6.21
CA ASP A 11 13.64 7.38 7.61
C ASP A 11 13.56 8.89 7.89
N HIS A 12 14.47 9.66 7.32
CA HIS A 12 14.46 11.12 7.40
C HIS A 12 13.22 11.69 6.72
N SER A 13 12.95 11.30 5.47
CA SER A 13 11.77 11.73 4.72
C SER A 13 10.47 11.41 5.46
N ALA A 14 10.33 10.19 6.00
CA ALA A 14 9.16 9.80 6.79
C ALA A 14 8.97 10.71 8.03
N ARG A 15 10.05 11.03 8.76
CA ARG A 15 9.98 11.92 9.93
C ARG A 15 9.62 13.37 9.56
N VAL A 16 10.11 13.86 8.43
CA VAL A 16 9.77 15.21 7.93
C VAL A 16 8.29 15.27 7.55
N LEU A 17 7.81 14.29 6.77
CA LEU A 17 6.41 14.20 6.37
C LEU A 17 5.47 14.08 7.58
N GLU A 18 5.81 13.23 8.56
CA GLU A 18 5.00 13.03 9.77
C GLU A 18 4.82 14.31 10.61
N ARG A 19 5.78 15.25 10.54
CA ARG A 19 5.75 16.54 11.25
C ARG A 19 5.12 17.66 10.44
N HIS A 20 4.77 17.41 9.18
CA HIS A 20 4.21 18.43 8.30
C HIS A 20 2.79 18.84 8.75
N GLY A 21 2.44 20.12 8.64
CA GLY A 21 1.13 20.63 9.07
C GLY A 21 -0.05 19.96 8.34
N GLU A 22 0.15 19.63 7.06
CA GLU A 22 -0.85 18.94 6.22
C GLU A 22 -0.93 17.43 6.42
N PHE A 23 -0.12 16.83 7.29
CA PHE A 23 -0.01 15.37 7.39
C PHE A 23 -1.35 14.66 7.67
N GLU A 24 -2.14 15.19 8.60
CA GLU A 24 -3.47 14.63 8.93
C GLU A 24 -4.46 14.79 7.77
N CYS A 25 -4.40 15.94 7.07
CA CYS A 25 -5.22 16.18 5.89
C CYS A 25 -4.86 15.20 4.77
N SER A 26 -3.58 14.91 4.57
CA SER A 26 -3.09 13.95 3.59
C SER A 26 -3.51 12.51 3.91
N ILE A 27 -3.54 12.10 5.17
CA ILE A 27 -4.08 10.77 5.56
C ILE A 27 -5.57 10.67 5.22
N ARG A 28 -6.35 11.71 5.56
CA ARG A 28 -7.78 11.76 5.23
C ARG A 28 -8.02 11.74 3.72
N ALA A 29 -7.24 12.52 2.96
CA ALA A 29 -7.31 12.55 1.50
C ALA A 29 -6.96 11.19 0.89
N HIS A 30 -5.92 10.52 1.39
CA HIS A 30 -5.55 9.16 0.97
C HIS A 30 -6.73 8.19 1.13
N TYR A 31 -7.32 8.15 2.32
CA TYR A 31 -8.47 7.30 2.59
C TYR A 31 -9.67 7.63 1.69
N ALA A 32 -10.01 8.91 1.51
CA ALA A 32 -11.13 9.34 0.69
C ALA A 32 -10.95 8.94 -0.78
N ILE A 33 -9.76 9.18 -1.35
CA ILE A 33 -9.45 8.82 -2.75
C ILE A 33 -9.50 7.30 -2.94
N LEU A 34 -8.91 6.53 -2.02
CA LEU A 34 -8.87 5.07 -2.12
C LEU A 34 -10.25 4.42 -1.92
N LEU A 35 -11.12 5.03 -1.11
CA LEU A 35 -12.46 4.52 -0.84
C LEU A 35 -13.35 4.52 -2.09
N VAL A 36 -13.15 5.44 -3.03
CA VAL A 36 -13.95 5.53 -4.27
C VAL A 36 -13.83 4.26 -5.13
N PRO A 37 -12.65 3.84 -5.62
CA PRO A 37 -12.53 2.60 -6.38
C PRO A 37 -12.80 1.36 -5.53
N TYR A 38 -12.46 1.41 -4.23
CA TYR A 38 -12.75 0.32 -3.29
C TYR A 38 -14.25 0.01 -3.25
N SER A 39 -15.10 1.03 -3.09
CA SER A 39 -16.55 0.87 -2.94
C SER A 39 -17.22 0.33 -4.21
N LYS A 40 -16.64 0.58 -5.38
CA LYS A 40 -17.14 0.05 -6.66
C LYS A 40 -16.84 -1.45 -6.83
N ARG A 41 -15.70 -1.93 -6.31
CA ARG A 41 -15.24 -3.32 -6.45
C ARG A 41 -14.64 -3.84 -5.14
N PRO A 42 -15.43 -3.95 -4.06
CA PRO A 42 -14.91 -4.20 -2.73
C PRO A 42 -14.25 -5.57 -2.59
N PHE A 43 -14.79 -6.61 -3.23
CA PHE A 43 -14.22 -7.96 -3.18
C PHE A 43 -12.83 -8.04 -3.82
N PHE A 44 -12.62 -7.27 -4.89
CA PHE A 44 -11.32 -7.14 -5.52
C PHE A 44 -10.36 -6.38 -4.61
N TYR A 45 -10.71 -5.16 -4.21
CA TYR A 45 -9.80 -4.29 -3.45
C TYR A 45 -9.49 -4.81 -2.06
N LYS A 46 -10.44 -5.39 -1.33
CA LYS A 46 -10.18 -5.95 0.03
C LYS A 46 -9.15 -7.07 0.02
N THR A 47 -9.06 -7.79 -1.09
CA THR A 47 -8.11 -8.89 -1.29
C THR A 47 -6.80 -8.36 -1.88
N ALA A 48 -6.86 -7.49 -2.88
CA ALA A 48 -5.70 -6.94 -3.58
C ALA A 48 -4.85 -6.04 -2.66
N LEU A 49 -5.49 -5.30 -1.75
CA LEU A 49 -4.82 -4.39 -0.80
C LEU A 49 -4.30 -5.09 0.46
N LYS A 50 -4.45 -6.42 0.61
CA LYS A 50 -3.68 -7.14 1.63
C LYS A 50 -2.20 -6.93 1.35
N PHE A 51 -1.45 -6.46 2.33
CA PHE A 51 -0.07 -6.02 2.12
C PHE A 51 0.76 -7.04 1.33
N ASN A 52 0.74 -8.30 1.73
CA ASN A 52 1.46 -9.37 1.04
C ASN A 52 1.06 -9.56 -0.43
N ARG A 53 -0.23 -9.44 -0.76
CA ARG A 53 -0.72 -9.54 -2.14
C ARG A 53 -0.41 -8.29 -2.96
N LEU A 54 -0.45 -7.13 -2.32
CA LEU A 54 -0.01 -5.86 -2.91
C LEU A 54 1.48 -5.94 -3.28
N MET A 55 2.31 -6.48 -2.37
CA MET A 55 3.74 -6.66 -2.60
C MET A 55 4.07 -7.63 -3.74
N VAL A 56 3.26 -8.68 -3.94
CA VAL A 56 3.39 -9.55 -5.13
C VAL A 56 3.12 -8.76 -6.41
N SER A 57 2.06 -7.94 -6.43
CA SER A 57 1.73 -7.08 -7.58
C SER A 57 2.85 -6.06 -7.85
N PHE A 58 3.39 -5.46 -6.80
CA PHE A 58 4.48 -4.49 -6.92
C PHE A 58 5.78 -5.15 -7.40
N THR A 59 6.08 -6.37 -6.96
CA THR A 59 7.24 -7.13 -7.44
C THR A 59 7.09 -7.45 -8.93
N LEU A 60 5.91 -7.89 -9.39
CA LEU A 60 5.64 -8.10 -10.82
C LEU A 60 5.89 -6.84 -11.64
N LEU A 61 5.39 -5.69 -11.19
CA LEU A 61 5.52 -4.43 -11.93
C LEU A 61 6.95 -3.89 -11.89
N SER A 62 7.64 -3.97 -10.75
CA SER A 62 9.07 -3.64 -10.65
C SER A 62 9.91 -4.48 -11.61
N GLU A 63 9.69 -5.79 -11.67
CA GLU A 63 10.38 -6.66 -12.61
C GLU A 63 10.05 -6.30 -14.08
N TYR A 64 8.76 -6.12 -14.39
CA TYR A 64 8.31 -5.81 -15.75
C TYR A 64 8.86 -4.50 -16.29
N PHE A 65 8.87 -3.44 -15.49
CA PHE A 65 9.34 -2.13 -15.93
C PHE A 65 10.86 -1.96 -15.86
N SER A 66 11.57 -2.86 -15.17
CA SER A 66 13.03 -2.78 -15.01
C SER A 66 13.81 -3.71 -15.95
N LYS A 67 13.19 -4.78 -16.46
CA LYS A 67 13.86 -5.77 -17.30
C LYS A 67 13.18 -5.91 -18.67
N PRO A 68 13.95 -6.10 -19.76
CA PRO A 68 13.39 -6.30 -21.10
C PRO A 68 12.61 -7.62 -21.22
N ALA A 69 13.05 -8.68 -20.51
CA ALA A 69 12.42 -9.99 -20.51
C ALA A 69 12.16 -10.46 -19.06
N PRO A 70 11.09 -9.98 -18.41
CA PRO A 70 10.83 -10.24 -16.99
C PRO A 70 10.33 -11.67 -16.78
N LEU A 71 11.09 -12.46 -16.00
CA LEU A 71 10.78 -13.86 -15.77
C LEU A 71 9.80 -14.04 -14.60
N LEU A 72 8.75 -14.85 -14.83
CA LEU A 72 7.79 -15.16 -13.79
C LEU A 72 8.42 -16.00 -12.66
N SER A 73 9.44 -16.81 -12.96
CA SER A 73 10.20 -17.60 -11.98
C SER A 73 10.94 -16.73 -10.97
N ASP A 74 11.52 -15.62 -11.42
CA ASP A 74 12.30 -14.71 -10.58
C ASP A 74 11.39 -14.01 -9.58
N VAL A 75 10.23 -13.54 -10.04
CA VAL A 75 9.19 -12.97 -9.18
C VAL A 75 8.75 -13.98 -8.13
N LYS A 76 8.53 -15.25 -8.50
CA LYS A 76 8.15 -16.31 -7.55
C LYS A 76 9.24 -16.52 -6.50
N ALA A 77 10.48 -16.70 -6.93
CA ALA A 77 11.60 -16.93 -6.04
C ALA A 77 11.77 -15.77 -5.06
N PHE A 78 11.70 -14.53 -5.56
CA PHE A 78 11.78 -13.33 -4.74
C PHE A 78 10.65 -13.24 -3.71
N CYS A 79 9.39 -13.40 -4.13
CA CYS A 79 8.24 -13.30 -3.23
C CYS A 79 8.26 -14.37 -2.13
N VAL A 80 8.72 -15.60 -2.45
CA VAL A 80 8.89 -16.68 -1.46
C VAL A 80 10.01 -16.32 -0.48
N ALA A 81 11.17 -15.88 -0.99
CA ALA A 81 12.31 -15.52 -0.15
C ALA A 81 12.01 -14.34 0.79
N ARG A 82 11.15 -13.40 0.35
CA ARG A 82 10.68 -12.28 1.17
C ARG A 82 9.55 -12.65 2.14
N GLY A 83 8.97 -13.84 2.03
CA GLY A 83 7.86 -14.28 2.87
C GLY A 83 6.51 -13.64 2.53
N PHE A 84 6.37 -13.01 1.35
CA PHE A 84 5.10 -12.39 0.96
C PHE A 84 4.01 -13.44 0.75
N CYS A 85 4.30 -14.52 0.04
CA CYS A 85 3.34 -15.60 -0.21
C CYS A 85 4.05 -16.95 -0.37
N SER A 86 3.34 -18.02 -0.02
CA SER A 86 3.78 -19.38 -0.35
C SER A 86 3.78 -19.60 -1.88
N ARG A 87 4.52 -20.61 -2.34
CA ARG A 87 4.54 -21.01 -3.76
C ARG A 87 3.12 -21.25 -4.30
N ASN A 88 2.31 -22.03 -3.57
CA ASN A 88 0.94 -22.36 -3.98
C ASN A 88 0.06 -21.10 -4.06
N SER A 89 0.19 -20.20 -3.09
CA SER A 89 -0.53 -18.92 -3.10
C SER A 89 -0.15 -18.05 -4.30
N LEU A 90 1.14 -18.02 -4.68
CA LEU A 90 1.62 -17.28 -5.85
C LEU A 90 1.05 -17.84 -7.15
N GLU A 91 1.03 -19.17 -7.33
CA GLU A 91 0.41 -19.79 -8.52
C GLU A 91 -1.07 -19.40 -8.62
N SER A 92 -1.82 -19.46 -7.50
CA SER A 92 -3.23 -19.04 -7.49
C SER A 92 -3.41 -17.56 -7.83
N ILE A 93 -2.55 -16.68 -7.31
CA ILE A 93 -2.59 -15.24 -7.62
C ILE A 93 -2.32 -15.00 -9.12
N PHE A 94 -1.31 -15.65 -9.68
CA PHE A 94 -0.95 -15.49 -11.08
C PHE A 94 -2.01 -16.07 -12.02
N LEU A 95 -2.59 -17.21 -11.67
CA LEU A 95 -3.73 -17.77 -12.39
C LEU A 95 -4.91 -16.79 -12.39
N LEU A 96 -5.22 -16.20 -11.23
CA LEU A 96 -6.28 -15.21 -11.10
C LEU A 96 -6.01 -13.96 -11.97
N PHE A 97 -4.79 -13.41 -11.95
CA PHE A 97 -4.45 -12.26 -12.80
C PHE A 97 -4.58 -12.58 -14.28
N ARG A 98 -4.25 -13.81 -14.72
CA ARG A 98 -4.46 -14.24 -16.10
C ARG A 98 -5.94 -14.38 -16.43
N ALA A 99 -6.71 -15.05 -15.56
CA ALA A 99 -8.13 -15.27 -15.76
C ALA A 99 -8.94 -13.96 -15.80
N LEU A 100 -8.54 -12.97 -15.01
CA LEU A 100 -9.14 -11.63 -15.00
C LEU A 100 -8.62 -10.71 -16.11
N GLY A 101 -7.70 -11.17 -16.97
CA GLY A 101 -7.13 -10.36 -18.06
C GLY A 101 -6.16 -9.26 -17.59
N PHE A 102 -5.68 -9.30 -16.36
CA PHE A 102 -4.68 -8.36 -15.83
C PHE A 102 -3.24 -8.69 -16.24
N MET A 103 -2.97 -9.95 -16.59
CA MET A 103 -1.62 -10.39 -16.94
C MET A 103 -1.65 -11.33 -18.14
N LYS A 104 -0.78 -11.06 -19.13
CA LYS A 104 -0.46 -11.98 -20.21
C LYS A 104 0.84 -12.71 -19.89
N VAL A 105 0.93 -13.99 -20.26
CA VAL A 105 2.13 -14.81 -20.07
C VAL A 105 2.45 -15.50 -21.39
N ALA A 106 3.70 -15.45 -21.81
CA ALA A 106 4.21 -16.06 -23.04
C ALA A 106 5.52 -16.82 -22.77
N GLY A 107 5.95 -17.65 -23.74
CA GLY A 107 7.30 -18.22 -23.72
C GLY A 107 8.34 -17.11 -23.87
N HIS A 108 9.51 -17.29 -23.24
CA HIS A 108 10.63 -16.38 -23.48
C HIS A 108 11.08 -16.49 -24.95
N PRO A 109 11.43 -15.37 -25.62
CA PRO A 109 11.79 -15.37 -27.03
C PRO A 109 12.96 -16.30 -27.36
N ASP A 110 13.97 -16.36 -26.48
CA ASP A 110 15.18 -17.15 -26.73
C ASP A 110 15.15 -18.57 -26.14
N ASP A 111 14.26 -18.84 -25.16
CA ASP A 111 14.17 -20.15 -24.52
C ASP A 111 12.75 -20.40 -24.01
N SER A 112 11.99 -21.17 -24.79
CA SER A 112 10.58 -21.46 -24.54
C SER A 112 10.30 -22.24 -23.25
N ARG A 113 11.32 -22.68 -22.50
CA ARG A 113 11.15 -23.24 -21.14
C ARG A 113 10.82 -22.16 -20.12
N PHE A 114 11.29 -20.94 -20.34
CA PHE A 114 11.00 -19.81 -19.46
C PHE A 114 9.67 -19.14 -19.82
N ARG A 115 9.11 -18.40 -18.86
CA ARG A 115 7.84 -17.68 -19.00
C ARG A 115 8.07 -16.21 -18.68
N VAL A 116 7.78 -15.36 -19.67
CA VAL A 116 7.75 -13.91 -19.50
C VAL A 116 6.31 -13.43 -19.33
N PHE A 117 6.12 -12.28 -18.72
CA PHE A 117 4.79 -11.72 -18.48
C PHE A 117 4.70 -10.25 -18.84
N SER A 118 3.48 -9.76 -19.06
CA SER A 118 3.18 -8.33 -19.20
C SER A 118 1.85 -7.97 -18.55
N PRO A 119 1.76 -6.82 -17.85
CA PRO A 119 0.49 -6.30 -17.37
C PRO A 119 -0.35 -5.78 -18.54
N SER A 120 -1.67 -5.98 -18.46
CA SER A 120 -2.61 -5.38 -19.41
C SER A 120 -2.77 -3.88 -19.15
N ALA A 121 -3.31 -3.14 -20.13
CA ALA A 121 -3.63 -1.72 -19.96
C ALA A 121 -4.59 -1.50 -18.78
N GLN A 122 -5.57 -2.39 -18.61
CA GLN A 122 -6.50 -2.34 -17.48
C GLN A 122 -5.77 -2.52 -16.13
N ALA A 123 -4.82 -3.46 -16.03
CA ALA A 123 -4.03 -3.63 -14.82
C ALA A 123 -3.21 -2.37 -14.50
N CYS A 124 -2.60 -1.77 -15.52
CA CYS A 124 -1.89 -0.50 -15.36
C CYS A 124 -2.82 0.60 -14.82
N HIS A 125 -4.00 0.75 -15.41
CA HIS A 125 -4.98 1.72 -14.97
C HIS A 125 -5.41 1.55 -13.50
N GLU A 126 -5.72 0.31 -13.08
CA GLU A 126 -6.07 0.01 -11.70
C GLU A 126 -4.96 0.39 -10.71
N VAL A 127 -3.72 0.02 -11.03
CA VAL A 127 -2.58 0.30 -10.16
C VAL A 127 -2.27 1.79 -10.13
N ARG A 128 -2.37 2.49 -11.27
CA ARG A 128 -2.26 3.96 -11.33
C ARG A 128 -3.28 4.62 -10.41
N SER A 129 -4.54 4.21 -10.49
CA SER A 129 -5.64 4.74 -9.68
C SER A 129 -5.38 4.54 -8.18
N MET A 130 -4.92 3.34 -7.80
CA MET A 130 -4.54 3.06 -6.41
C MET A 130 -3.31 3.88 -5.97
N LEU A 131 -2.25 3.97 -6.76
CA LEU A 131 -1.06 4.75 -6.40
C LEU A 131 -1.37 6.25 -6.33
N ASN A 132 -2.32 6.76 -7.13
CA ASN A 132 -2.81 8.13 -7.01
C ASN A 132 -3.38 8.45 -5.64
N SER A 133 -3.98 7.47 -4.95
CA SER A 133 -4.43 7.66 -3.58
C SER A 133 -3.28 8.01 -2.61
N VAL A 134 -2.03 7.70 -2.93
CA VAL A 134 -0.86 8.06 -2.09
C VAL A 134 -0.10 9.23 -2.69
N VAL A 135 0.01 9.31 -4.02
CA VAL A 135 0.72 10.39 -4.72
C VAL A 135 -0.01 11.73 -4.64
N GLN A 136 -1.33 11.78 -4.82
CA GLN A 136 -2.04 13.07 -4.77
C GLN A 136 -1.98 13.71 -3.38
N PRO A 137 -2.19 12.98 -2.27
CA PRO A 137 -2.06 13.56 -0.93
C PRO A 137 -0.64 14.01 -0.54
N LEU A 138 0.40 13.58 -1.27
CA LEU A 138 1.76 14.07 -1.07
C LEU A 138 1.94 15.53 -1.52
N GLY A 139 1.15 16.01 -2.49
CA GLY A 139 1.30 17.34 -3.10
C GLY A 139 1.48 18.46 -2.07
N PRO A 140 0.54 18.65 -1.12
CA PRO A 140 0.62 19.70 -0.09
C PRO A 140 1.78 19.56 0.89
N MET A 141 2.42 18.39 0.99
CA MET A 141 3.55 18.13 1.89
C MET A 141 4.90 18.15 1.17
N CYS A 142 4.90 18.22 -0.17
CA CYS A 142 6.11 18.17 -0.97
C CYS A 142 6.56 19.59 -1.33
N PRO A 143 7.81 19.99 -1.02
CA PRO A 143 8.32 21.31 -1.38
C PRO A 143 8.48 21.50 -2.90
N SER A 144 8.49 20.41 -3.69
CA SER A 144 8.48 20.44 -5.15
C SER A 144 7.11 20.02 -5.70
N GLU A 145 6.13 20.90 -5.59
CA GLU A 145 4.79 20.71 -6.18
C GLU A 145 4.88 20.31 -7.68
N ALA A 146 5.88 20.86 -8.38
CA ALA A 146 6.19 20.52 -9.76
C ALA A 146 6.53 19.03 -10.00
N GLN A 147 7.11 18.30 -9.04
CA GLN A 147 7.38 16.87 -9.20
C GLN A 147 6.09 16.04 -9.19
N VAL A 148 5.19 16.32 -8.24
CA VAL A 148 3.90 15.62 -8.14
C VAL A 148 3.01 15.99 -9.33
N GLN A 149 3.02 17.25 -9.75
CA GLN A 149 2.27 17.71 -10.92
C GLN A 149 2.75 17.03 -12.21
N ARG A 150 4.06 16.94 -12.45
CA ARG A 150 4.61 16.20 -13.61
C ARG A 150 4.16 14.74 -13.66
N MET A 151 3.92 14.10 -12.51
CA MET A 151 3.39 12.74 -12.52
C MET A 151 1.94 12.64 -13.02
N SER A 152 1.16 13.70 -12.84
CA SER A 152 -0.23 13.74 -13.29
C SER A 152 -0.37 13.83 -14.81
N GLU A 153 0.67 14.33 -15.49
CA GLU A 153 0.73 14.48 -16.95
C GLU A 153 1.13 13.18 -17.68
N LEU A 154 1.70 12.21 -16.96
CA LEU A 154 2.11 10.93 -17.52
C LEU A 154 0.91 10.01 -17.76
N ASP A 155 0.92 9.32 -18.89
CA ASP A 155 0.01 8.19 -19.09
C ASP A 155 0.27 7.06 -18.07
N ASP A 156 -0.68 6.14 -17.95
CA ASP A 156 -0.64 5.04 -16.98
C ASP A 156 0.67 4.24 -17.07
N ARG A 157 1.16 3.92 -18.26
CA ARG A 157 2.39 3.12 -18.43
C ARG A 157 3.63 3.93 -18.10
N ALA A 158 3.72 5.17 -18.56
CA ALA A 158 4.86 6.04 -18.30
C ALA A 158 4.99 6.37 -16.80
N PHE A 159 3.86 6.60 -16.13
CA PHE A 159 3.81 6.78 -14.69
C PHE A 159 4.33 5.53 -13.96
N LEU A 160 3.78 4.36 -14.29
CA LEU A 160 4.15 3.12 -13.60
C LEU A 160 5.59 2.73 -13.89
N ALA A 161 6.08 2.96 -15.11
CA ALA A 161 7.49 2.72 -15.45
C ALA A 161 8.42 3.56 -14.58
N LEU A 162 8.11 4.84 -14.40
CA LEU A 162 8.90 5.71 -13.53
C LEU A 162 8.84 5.23 -12.07
N TYR A 163 7.63 5.06 -11.53
CA TYR A 163 7.44 4.66 -10.14
C TYR A 163 8.09 3.31 -9.83
N PHE A 164 7.82 2.27 -10.62
CA PHE A 164 8.23 0.91 -10.31
C PHE A 164 9.71 0.61 -10.57
N LYS A 165 10.39 1.39 -11.43
CA LYS A 165 11.86 1.37 -11.53
C LYS A 165 12.51 1.88 -10.25
N GLY A 166 12.03 3.00 -9.70
CA GLY A 166 12.52 3.48 -8.41
C GLY A 166 12.13 2.56 -7.25
N PHE A 167 10.89 2.06 -7.23
CA PHE A 167 10.44 1.09 -6.23
C PHE A 167 11.26 -0.20 -6.26
N ALA A 168 11.73 -0.66 -7.43
CA ALA A 168 12.59 -1.84 -7.54
C ALA A 168 13.90 -1.68 -6.73
N THR A 169 14.43 -0.46 -6.67
CA THR A 169 15.60 -0.13 -5.84
C THR A 169 15.26 -0.24 -4.35
N LEU A 170 14.11 0.27 -3.90
CA LEU A 170 13.68 0.12 -2.50
C LEU A 170 13.43 -1.35 -2.15
N LEU A 171 12.79 -2.09 -3.06
CA LEU A 171 12.41 -3.50 -2.90
C LEU A 171 13.64 -4.40 -2.75
N SER A 172 14.64 -4.24 -3.62
CA SER A 172 15.92 -4.98 -3.57
C SER A 172 16.73 -4.67 -2.31
N ASN A 173 16.59 -3.46 -1.76
CA ASN A 173 17.24 -3.04 -0.53
C ASN A 173 16.42 -3.35 0.75
N LYS A 174 15.31 -4.09 0.63
CA LYS A 174 14.41 -4.46 1.75
C LYS A 174 13.85 -3.24 2.50
N LEU A 175 13.56 -2.15 1.79
CA LEU A 175 13.02 -0.90 2.34
C LEU A 175 11.50 -0.81 2.11
N THR A 176 10.80 -1.85 2.53
CA THR A 176 9.33 -1.98 2.44
C THR A 176 8.71 -2.00 3.84
N ILE A 177 7.42 -1.69 3.96
CA ILE A 177 6.76 -1.48 5.26
C ILE A 177 6.85 -2.71 6.17
N ASP A 178 6.78 -3.94 5.63
CA ASP A 178 6.95 -5.17 6.43
C ASP A 178 8.28 -5.25 7.18
N VAL A 179 9.33 -4.60 6.67
CA VAL A 179 10.66 -4.57 7.29
C VAL A 179 10.80 -3.35 8.21
N LEU A 180 10.23 -2.22 7.80
CA LEU A 180 10.38 -0.94 8.49
C LEU A 180 9.41 -0.78 9.68
N LEU A 181 8.26 -1.46 9.62
CA LEU A 181 7.19 -1.38 10.59
C LEU A 181 6.48 -2.75 10.76
N PRO A 182 7.21 -3.81 11.17
CA PRO A 182 6.66 -5.17 11.27
C PRO A 182 5.44 -5.27 12.21
N GLU A 183 5.32 -4.37 13.19
CA GLU A 183 4.20 -4.32 14.12
C GLU A 183 2.84 -4.01 13.46
N CYS A 184 2.79 -3.58 12.19
CA CYS A 184 1.54 -3.36 11.48
C CYS A 184 0.97 -4.63 10.82
N ASP A 185 1.72 -5.74 10.77
CA ASP A 185 1.38 -6.95 10.01
C ASP A 185 -0.03 -7.49 10.32
N TRP A 186 -0.35 -7.58 11.61
CA TRP A 186 -1.63 -8.09 12.12
C TRP A 186 -2.85 -7.34 11.56
N LEU A 187 -2.64 -6.10 11.13
CA LEU A 187 -3.66 -5.21 10.64
C LEU A 187 -3.71 -5.25 9.11
N VAL A 188 -2.59 -5.00 8.43
CA VAL A 188 -2.55 -4.74 6.99
C VAL A 188 -2.62 -6.00 6.12
N ASN A 189 -2.40 -7.18 6.71
CA ASN A 189 -2.55 -8.46 6.02
C ASN A 189 -3.96 -9.09 6.15
N ARG A 190 -4.90 -8.41 6.83
CA ARG A 190 -6.31 -8.82 6.92
C ARG A 190 -7.13 -8.32 5.73
N ASP A 191 -8.23 -8.99 5.43
CA ASP A 191 -9.22 -8.47 4.46
C ASP A 191 -9.67 -7.07 4.88
N ALA A 192 -9.58 -6.12 3.94
CA ALA A 192 -9.86 -4.70 4.20
C ALA A 192 -9.03 -4.06 5.33
N GLY A 193 -7.95 -4.70 5.78
CA GLY A 193 -7.18 -4.29 6.96
C GLY A 193 -6.65 -2.86 6.89
N HIS A 194 -6.05 -2.50 5.75
CA HIS A 194 -5.61 -1.12 5.46
C HIS A 194 -6.76 -0.11 5.51
N MET A 195 -7.91 -0.45 4.93
CA MET A 195 -9.08 0.45 4.93
C MET A 195 -9.72 0.56 6.33
N LEU A 196 -9.74 -0.53 7.11
CA LEU A 196 -10.22 -0.54 8.49
C LEU A 196 -9.33 0.30 9.39
N MET A 197 -8.01 0.19 9.23
CA MET A 197 -7.02 1.02 9.92
C MET A 197 -7.31 2.51 9.71
N LEU A 198 -7.41 2.93 8.45
CA LEU A 198 -7.67 4.32 8.09
C LEU A 198 -9.05 4.80 8.54
N ALA A 199 -10.07 3.95 8.42
CA ALA A 199 -11.43 4.30 8.86
C ALA A 199 -11.49 4.52 10.38
N ILE A 200 -10.90 3.62 11.18
CA ILE A 200 -10.85 3.77 12.64
C ILE A 200 -10.04 5.01 13.03
N TYR A 201 -8.90 5.24 12.39
CA TYR A 201 -8.06 6.40 12.63
C TYR A 201 -8.81 7.71 12.34
N ASN A 202 -9.41 7.84 11.15
CA ASN A 202 -10.12 9.04 10.74
C ASN A 202 -11.38 9.30 11.60
N ASP A 203 -12.09 8.25 12.02
CA ASP A 203 -13.24 8.36 12.91
C ASP A 203 -12.86 8.85 14.31
N ALA A 204 -11.65 8.55 14.78
CA ALA A 204 -11.18 8.85 16.14
C ALA A 204 -10.38 10.16 16.20
N CYS A 205 -9.77 10.59 15.09
CA CYS A 205 -9.04 11.86 14.95
C CYS A 205 -9.87 12.95 14.27
N SER A 206 -11.21 12.84 14.26
CA SER A 206 -12.08 13.93 13.80
C SER A 206 -12.03 15.11 14.76
N LEU A 207 -12.17 16.33 14.22
CA LEU A 207 -12.04 17.61 14.95
C LEU A 207 -13.00 17.75 16.15
N ASP A 208 -14.03 16.91 16.22
CA ASP A 208 -15.08 16.94 17.25
C ASP A 208 -14.71 16.19 18.55
N CYS A 209 -13.59 15.45 18.60
CA CYS A 209 -13.22 14.63 19.76
C CYS A 209 -12.35 15.41 20.76
N GLN A 210 -12.97 16.18 21.66
CA GLN A 210 -12.28 16.89 22.74
C GLN A 210 -11.87 15.94 23.89
N GLY A 211 -10.62 15.47 23.86
CA GLY A 211 -9.92 14.92 25.03
C GLY A 211 -9.77 13.40 25.08
N ALA A 212 -10.60 12.65 24.36
CA ALA A 212 -10.43 11.20 24.17
C ALA A 212 -10.79 10.79 22.73
N SER A 213 -9.91 10.05 22.07
CA SER A 213 -10.06 9.62 20.67
C SER A 213 -11.00 8.41 20.61
N PHE A 214 -12.28 8.64 20.81
CA PHE A 214 -13.30 7.61 20.65
C PHE A 214 -13.67 7.49 19.19
N ARG A 215 -13.74 6.25 18.70
CA ARG A 215 -14.25 6.01 17.35
C ARG A 215 -15.76 6.29 17.31
N THR A 216 -16.18 7.11 16.35
CA THR A 216 -17.58 7.49 16.14
C THR A 216 -18.43 6.42 15.45
N SER A 217 -17.92 5.72 14.43
CA SER A 217 -18.74 4.70 13.74
C SER A 217 -19.02 3.47 14.60
N SER A 218 -20.15 2.80 14.37
CA SER A 218 -20.39 1.46 14.94
C SER A 218 -19.62 0.38 14.15
N TYR A 219 -19.43 -0.80 14.75
CA TYR A 219 -18.84 -1.96 14.03
C TYR A 219 -19.65 -2.33 12.79
N LEU A 220 -20.98 -2.17 12.83
CA LEU A 220 -21.85 -2.46 11.68
C LEU A 220 -21.63 -1.44 10.55
N SER A 221 -21.52 -0.15 10.89
CA SER A 221 -21.23 0.90 9.91
C SER A 221 -19.91 0.65 9.18
N LEU A 222 -18.84 0.32 9.91
CA LEU A 222 -17.54 -0.04 9.32
C LEU A 222 -17.63 -1.29 8.43
N ALA A 223 -18.31 -2.33 8.94
CA ALA A 223 -18.49 -3.58 8.21
C ALA A 223 -19.20 -3.38 6.87
N THR A 224 -20.30 -2.64 6.87
CA THR A 224 -21.05 -2.29 5.66
C THR A 224 -20.21 -1.46 4.70
N ARG A 225 -19.60 -0.36 5.18
CA ARG A 225 -18.77 0.54 4.36
C ARG A 225 -17.63 -0.20 3.66
N LEU A 226 -17.02 -1.16 4.35
CA LEU A 226 -15.83 -1.87 3.87
C LEU A 226 -16.14 -3.27 3.31
N SER A 227 -17.41 -3.66 3.22
CA SER A 227 -17.86 -4.95 2.67
C SER A 227 -17.18 -6.17 3.33
N VAL A 228 -17.10 -6.11 4.66
CA VAL A 228 -16.63 -7.20 5.53
C VAL A 228 -17.70 -7.55 6.55
N SER A 229 -17.58 -8.70 7.22
CA SER A 229 -18.55 -9.05 8.26
C SER A 229 -18.31 -8.24 9.53
N LYS A 230 -19.38 -7.99 10.31
CA LYS A 230 -19.26 -7.39 11.64
C LYS A 230 -18.31 -8.19 12.55
N THR A 231 -18.37 -9.52 12.46
CA THR A 231 -17.48 -10.43 13.21
C THR A 231 -16.01 -10.22 12.85
N HIS A 232 -15.70 -9.96 11.57
CA HIS A 232 -14.34 -9.64 11.13
C HIS A 232 -13.82 -8.37 11.79
N VAL A 233 -14.63 -7.31 11.82
CA VAL A 233 -14.27 -6.05 12.50
C VAL A 233 -14.05 -6.26 14.00
N ILE A 234 -14.93 -7.02 14.66
CA ILE A 234 -14.83 -7.32 16.10
C ILE A 234 -13.52 -8.07 16.41
N ARG A 235 -13.18 -9.10 15.63
CA ARG A 235 -11.95 -9.90 15.84
C ARG A 235 -10.69 -9.05 15.69
N LEU A 236 -10.64 -8.20 14.67
CA LEU A 236 -9.51 -7.28 14.47
C LEU A 236 -9.39 -6.28 15.63
N VAL A 237 -10.52 -5.77 16.12
CA VAL A 237 -10.52 -4.89 17.30
C VAL A 237 -10.06 -5.62 18.55
N GLN A 238 -10.49 -6.87 18.77
CA GLN A 238 -10.01 -7.69 19.89
C GLN A 238 -8.50 -7.93 19.83
N GLU A 239 -7.96 -8.27 18.65
CA GLU A 239 -6.51 -8.37 18.44
C GLU A 239 -5.79 -7.04 18.72
N GLY A 240 -6.41 -5.91 18.37
CA GLY A 240 -5.90 -4.58 18.73
C GLY A 240 -5.97 -4.28 20.23
N VAL A 241 -6.96 -4.79 20.97
CA VAL A 241 -7.01 -4.69 22.44
C VAL A 241 -5.86 -5.46 23.07
N GLU A 242 -5.61 -6.70 22.62
CA GLU A 242 -4.48 -7.52 23.07
C GLU A 242 -3.13 -6.85 22.83
N LYS A 243 -3.03 -6.02 21.78
CA LYS A 243 -1.84 -5.24 21.42
C LYS A 243 -1.80 -3.84 22.04
N GLY A 244 -2.73 -3.49 22.92
CA GLY A 244 -2.78 -2.18 23.58
C GLY A 244 -3.11 -1.01 22.64
N CYS A 245 -3.68 -1.28 21.47
CA CYS A 245 -4.10 -0.28 20.49
C CYS A 245 -5.49 0.30 20.82
N PHE A 246 -6.34 -0.48 21.50
CA PHE A 246 -7.71 -0.10 21.78
C PHE A 246 -8.13 -0.46 23.20
N LYS A 247 -9.16 0.21 23.71
CA LYS A 247 -9.92 -0.19 24.89
C LYS A 247 -11.42 -0.21 24.57
N VAL A 248 -12.08 -1.33 24.86
CA VAL A 248 -13.52 -1.50 24.64
C VAL A 248 -14.24 -1.21 25.96
N HIS A 249 -14.99 -0.12 26.03
CA HIS A 249 -15.78 0.23 27.22
C HIS A 249 -17.18 -0.37 27.17
N SER A 250 -17.75 -0.46 25.96
CA SER A 250 -19.06 -1.06 25.72
C SER A 250 -19.16 -1.58 24.29
N LYS A 251 -20.30 -2.18 23.92
CA LYS A 251 -20.54 -2.67 22.55
C LYS A 251 -20.46 -1.57 21.47
N THR A 252 -20.59 -0.31 21.86
CA THR A 252 -20.60 0.86 20.95
C THR A 252 -19.43 1.82 21.17
N GLN A 253 -18.79 1.80 22.34
CA GLN A 253 -17.66 2.68 22.65
C GLN A 253 -16.32 1.95 22.54
N LEU A 254 -15.56 2.32 21.50
CA LEU A 254 -14.18 1.93 21.29
C LEU A 254 -13.29 3.16 21.50
N GLU A 255 -12.45 3.12 22.53
CA GLU A 255 -11.38 4.10 22.74
C GLU A 255 -10.17 3.70 21.91
N VAL A 256 -9.65 4.66 21.13
CA VAL A 256 -8.41 4.52 20.37
C VAL A 256 -7.26 5.04 21.21
N LEU A 257 -6.28 4.18 21.48
CA LEU A 257 -5.16 4.49 22.35
C LEU A 257 -3.99 5.08 21.55
N PRO A 258 -3.08 5.85 22.20
CA PRO A 258 -1.91 6.43 21.54
C PRO A 258 -1.05 5.45 20.72
N PRO A 259 -0.87 4.16 21.12
CA PRO A 259 -0.13 3.19 20.31
C PRO A 259 -0.72 2.98 18.91
N PHE A 260 -2.06 2.97 18.77
CA PHE A 260 -2.70 2.85 17.45
C PHE A 260 -2.47 4.11 16.62
N VAL A 261 -2.68 5.29 17.20
CA VAL A 261 -2.46 6.57 16.51
C VAL A 261 -1.03 6.65 15.98
N LYS A 262 -0.04 6.31 16.83
CA LYS A 262 1.37 6.25 16.44
C LYS A 262 1.60 5.23 15.32
N LEU A 263 1.02 4.03 15.41
CA LEU A 263 1.16 3.00 14.38
C LEU A 263 0.66 3.49 13.01
N VAL A 264 -0.55 4.06 12.95
CA VAL A 264 -1.14 4.55 11.69
C VAL A 264 -0.34 5.72 11.13
N ARG A 265 0.05 6.68 11.97
CA ARG A 265 0.90 7.81 11.55
C ARG A 265 2.24 7.32 10.98
N ARG A 266 2.92 6.39 11.66
CA ARG A 266 4.17 5.81 11.14
C ARG A 266 3.97 5.04 9.85
N PHE A 267 2.91 4.25 9.74
CA PHE A 267 2.55 3.53 8.51
C PHE A 267 2.38 4.50 7.33
N MET A 268 1.62 5.58 7.55
CA MET A 268 1.35 6.58 6.51
C MET A 268 2.58 7.40 6.15
N ALA A 269 3.39 7.78 7.14
CA ALA A 269 4.66 8.45 6.92
C ALA A 269 5.60 7.63 6.04
N TYR A 270 5.73 6.32 6.30
CA TYR A 270 6.51 5.43 5.44
C TYR A 270 5.88 5.22 4.07
N SER A 271 4.56 5.08 3.98
CA SER A 271 3.86 4.94 2.69
C SER A 271 4.10 6.13 1.77
N PHE A 272 4.04 7.34 2.33
CA PHE A 272 4.34 8.59 1.65
C PHE A 272 5.81 8.72 1.30
N ALA A 273 6.73 8.44 2.23
CA ALA A 273 8.17 8.50 1.99
C ALA A 273 8.63 7.50 0.92
N ILE A 274 8.14 6.24 0.96
CA ILE A 274 8.42 5.22 -0.05
C ILE A 274 7.95 5.68 -1.42
N THR A 275 6.76 6.30 -1.47
CA THR A 275 6.20 6.83 -2.71
C THR A 275 7.08 7.93 -3.27
N LEU A 276 7.44 8.94 -2.47
CA LEU A 276 8.33 10.03 -2.87
C LEU A 276 9.69 9.51 -3.36
N GLN A 277 10.34 8.63 -2.57
CA GLN A 277 11.63 8.05 -2.92
C GLN A 277 11.57 7.20 -4.20
N SER A 278 10.47 6.47 -4.43
CA SER A 278 10.28 5.72 -5.67
C SER A 278 10.21 6.64 -6.89
N ILE A 279 9.63 7.83 -6.74
CA ILE A 279 9.54 8.83 -7.81
C ILE A 279 10.93 9.43 -8.10
N GLU A 280 11.66 9.83 -7.04
CA GLU A 280 12.99 10.41 -7.15
C GLU A 280 13.99 9.44 -7.80
N LEU A 281 14.04 8.18 -7.33
CA LEU A 281 14.91 7.15 -7.90
C LEU A 281 14.52 6.77 -9.33
N GLY A 282 13.22 6.77 -9.63
CA GLY A 282 12.70 6.52 -10.97
C GLY A 282 13.10 7.61 -11.98
N GLN A 283 13.17 8.87 -11.54
CA GLN A 283 13.64 10.00 -12.35
C GLN A 283 15.15 9.92 -12.59
N ALA A 284 15.93 9.62 -11.54
CA ALA A 284 17.38 9.47 -11.65
C ALA A 284 17.79 8.35 -12.61
N SER A 285 16.95 7.31 -12.77
CA SER A 285 17.18 6.18 -13.68
C SER A 285 16.89 6.50 -15.17
N LYS A 286 16.44 7.72 -15.49
CA LYS A 286 16.27 8.19 -16.89
C LYS A 286 17.50 8.94 -17.43
N ILE A 287 18.45 9.29 -16.57
CA ILE A 287 19.73 9.93 -16.91
C ILE A 287 20.77 8.83 -17.04
#